data_AF-A0A7V3LJG0-F1
#
_entry.id   AF-A0A7V3LJG0-F1
#
_cell.length_a   1.000
_cell.length_b   1.000
_cell.length_c   1.000
_cell.angle_alpha   90.00
_cell.angle_beta   90.00
_cell.angle_gamma   90.00
#
_symmetry.space_group_name_H-M   'P 1'
#
loop_
_entity.id
_entity.type
_entity.pdbx_description
1 polymer ?
#
loop_
_entity_poly.entity_id
_entity_poly.type
_entity_poly.pdbx_seq_one_letter_code
_entity_poly.pdbx_strand_id
1 'polypeptide(L)'
;MCSFDINLCFLRKLNRDLQTTRSVEVPACGGFMLAERTDEHLKLFKEGVEAEFFGSREELLEKCRYYLAHPEERRRIAAAGRERCLRSDYSYDRQVAAVLEALGSPVKGGSACASA
;
A
#
# COMPACT_ATOMS: atom_id res chain seq x y z
N MET A 1 9.29 -5.91 12.03
CA MET A 1 8.26 -6.41 11.08
C MET A 1 8.72 -6.40 9.62
N CYS A 2 9.79 -5.69 9.22
CA CYS A 2 10.31 -5.70 7.85
C CYS A 2 11.77 -6.21 7.80
N SER A 3 12.00 -7.44 8.26
CA SER A 3 13.35 -8.05 8.23
C SER A 3 13.68 -8.74 6.89
N PHE A 4 12.68 -8.93 6.04
CA PHE A 4 12.82 -9.66 4.78
C PHE A 4 13.03 -8.71 3.62
N ASP A 5 13.79 -9.18 2.63
CA ASP A 5 14.02 -8.41 1.42
C ASP A 5 12.74 -8.17 0.62
N ILE A 6 11.86 -9.17 0.55
CA ILE A 6 10.59 -9.12 -0.19
C ILE A 6 9.46 -9.57 0.75
N ASN A 7 8.45 -8.72 0.92
CA ASN A 7 7.28 -9.02 1.75
C ASN A 7 6.10 -9.41 0.86
N LEU A 8 5.85 -10.72 0.77
CA LEU A 8 4.78 -11.27 -0.07
C LEU A 8 3.40 -11.09 0.56
N CYS A 9 2.47 -10.53 -0.20
CA CYS A 9 1.10 -10.26 0.26
C CYS A 9 0.07 -10.98 -0.63
N PHE A 10 -0.49 -12.07 -0.10
CA PHE A 10 -1.57 -12.83 -0.72
C PHE A 10 -2.93 -12.45 -0.14
N LEU A 11 -3.97 -12.58 -0.97
CA LEU A 11 -5.35 -12.31 -0.61
C LEU A 11 -6.14 -13.61 -0.47
N ARG A 12 -7.01 -13.67 0.54
CA ARG A 12 -7.85 -14.85 0.74
C ARG A 12 -9.02 -14.81 -0.26
N LYS A 13 -9.01 -15.70 -1.24
CA LYS A 13 -10.01 -15.76 -2.32
C LYS A 13 -11.46 -15.89 -1.83
N LEU A 14 -11.66 -16.54 -0.68
CA LEU A 14 -12.99 -16.70 -0.07
C LEU A 14 -13.59 -15.38 0.43
N ASN A 15 -12.76 -14.44 0.87
CA ASN A 15 -13.21 -13.18 1.46
C ASN A 15 -13.50 -12.10 0.40
N ARG A 16 -13.09 -12.33 -0.85
CA ARG A 16 -13.13 -11.33 -1.93
C ARG A 16 -12.42 -10.01 -1.55
N ASP A 17 -11.40 -10.12 -0.69
CA ASP A 17 -10.57 -8.99 -0.28
C ASP A 17 -9.87 -8.40 -1.51
N LEU A 18 -9.86 -7.08 -1.62
CA LEU A 18 -9.11 -6.35 -2.65
C LEU A 18 -7.79 -5.78 -2.12
N GLN A 19 -7.66 -5.66 -0.80
CA GLN A 19 -6.45 -5.27 -0.08
C GLN A 19 -6.52 -5.83 1.35
N THR A 20 -5.40 -5.81 2.09
CA THR A 20 -5.38 -6.12 3.52
C THR A 20 -4.65 -5.02 4.28
N THR A 21 -4.71 -5.02 5.61
CA THR A 21 -3.92 -4.08 6.43
C THR A 21 -2.43 -4.10 6.06
N ARG A 22 -1.87 -5.27 5.72
CA ARG A 22 -0.48 -5.41 5.26
C ARG A 22 -0.18 -4.65 3.98
N SER A 23 -1.19 -4.41 3.14
CA SER A 23 -1.07 -3.62 1.92
C SER A 23 -0.66 -2.17 2.20
N VAL A 24 -0.89 -1.68 3.42
CA VAL A 24 -0.48 -0.34 3.87
C VAL A 24 0.64 -0.41 4.91
N GLU A 25 0.58 -1.37 5.84
CA GLU A 25 1.59 -1.48 6.92
C GLU A 25 3.00 -1.76 6.39
N VAL A 26 3.12 -2.65 5.38
CA VAL A 26 4.43 -2.99 4.80
C VAL A 26 5.07 -1.77 4.13
N PRO A 27 4.41 -1.05 3.20
CA PRO A 27 4.95 0.20 2.66
C PRO A 27 5.20 1.27 3.72
N ALA A 28 4.29 1.48 4.67
CA ALA A 28 4.45 2.50 5.73
C ALA A 28 5.69 2.27 6.61
N CYS A 29 6.07 1.00 6.81
CA CYS A 29 7.29 0.63 7.53
C CYS A 29 8.56 0.69 6.65
N GLY A 30 8.45 1.03 5.36
CA GLY A 30 9.57 1.06 4.41
C GLY A 30 9.99 -0.31 3.91
N GLY A 31 9.11 -1.32 3.99
CA GLY A 31 9.34 -2.64 3.42
C GLY A 31 8.98 -2.68 1.93
N PHE A 32 9.75 -3.43 1.13
CA PHE A 32 9.36 -3.72 -0.24
C PHE A 32 8.20 -4.72 -0.25
N MET A 33 7.07 -4.29 -0.80
CA MET A 33 5.85 -5.08 -0.92
C MET A 33 5.73 -5.67 -2.33
N LEU A 34 5.48 -6.98 -2.41
CA LEU A 34 5.08 -7.68 -3.63
C LEU A 34 3.75 -8.38 -3.37
N ALA A 35 2.66 -7.84 -3.91
CA ALA A 35 1.30 -8.25 -3.60
C ALA A 35 0.52 -8.77 -4.83
N GLU A 36 -0.58 -9.47 -4.62
CA GLU A 36 -1.50 -9.76 -5.71
C GLU A 36 -2.08 -8.48 -6.32
N ARG A 37 -2.12 -8.39 -7.66
CA ARG A 37 -2.66 -7.23 -8.36
C ARG A 37 -4.17 -7.17 -8.24
N THR A 38 -4.68 -6.04 -7.75
CA THR A 38 -6.11 -5.73 -7.65
C THR A 38 -6.34 -4.26 -7.99
N ASP A 39 -7.57 -3.92 -8.36
CA ASP A 39 -7.93 -2.52 -8.66
C ASP A 39 -7.70 -1.61 -7.45
N GLU A 40 -7.90 -2.11 -6.23
CA GLU A 40 -7.71 -1.32 -5.01
C GLU A 40 -6.22 -1.08 -4.73
N HIS A 41 -5.36 -2.08 -4.92
CA HIS A 41 -3.92 -1.88 -4.84
C HIS A 41 -3.40 -0.85 -5.85
N LEU A 42 -3.93 -0.88 -7.08
CA LEU A 42 -3.55 0.07 -8.14
C LEU A 42 -4.09 1.50 -7.89
N LYS A 43 -5.13 1.67 -7.07
CA LYS A 43 -5.55 3.01 -6.57
C LYS A 43 -4.67 3.52 -5.44
N LEU A 44 -4.21 2.61 -4.57
CA LEU A 44 -3.37 2.96 -3.43
C LEU A 44 -1.96 3.35 -3.85
N PHE A 45 -1.37 2.57 -4.78
CA PHE A 45 0.03 2.67 -5.17
C PHE A 45 0.22 2.57 -6.69
N LYS A 46 1.21 3.31 -7.19
CA LYS A 46 1.72 3.16 -8.55
C LYS A 46 2.65 1.94 -8.64
N GLU A 47 2.25 0.94 -9.42
CA GLU A 47 3.04 -0.27 -9.68
C GLU A 47 4.44 0.07 -10.24
N GLY A 48 5.47 -0.62 -9.74
CA GLY A 48 6.87 -0.45 -10.14
C GLY A 48 7.52 0.85 -9.64
N VAL A 49 6.77 1.68 -8.91
CA VAL A 49 7.25 2.95 -8.36
C VAL A 49 7.10 2.98 -6.84
N GLU A 50 5.92 2.67 -6.32
CA GLU A 50 5.58 2.77 -4.90
C GLU A 50 5.34 1.40 -4.25
N ALA A 51 4.94 0.41 -5.05
CA ALA A 51 4.77 -0.98 -4.65
C ALA A 51 4.89 -1.88 -5.87
N GLU A 52 5.02 -3.19 -5.67
CA GLU A 52 4.99 -4.15 -6.76
C GLU A 52 3.88 -5.18 -6.65
N PHE A 53 3.42 -5.64 -7.82
CA PHE A 53 2.27 -6.53 -7.93
C PHE A 53 2.51 -7.72 -8.86
N PHE A 54 1.72 -8.78 -8.71
CA PHE A 54 1.74 -9.93 -9.60
C PHE A 54 0.32 -10.47 -9.85
N GLY A 55 0.10 -11.08 -11.01
CA GLY A 55 -1.16 -11.69 -11.43
C GLY A 55 -1.08 -13.20 -11.62
N SER A 56 0.13 -13.77 -11.72
CA SER A 56 0.36 -15.20 -11.86
C SER A 56 1.50 -15.71 -10.97
N ARG A 57 1.62 -17.03 -10.84
CA ARG A 57 2.72 -17.66 -10.10
C ARG A 57 4.05 -17.44 -10.82
N GLU A 58 4.03 -17.43 -12.14
CA GLU A 58 5.18 -17.22 -13.01
C GLU A 58 5.71 -15.79 -12.83
N GLU A 59 4.83 -14.79 -12.87
CA GLU A 59 5.18 -13.39 -12.65
C GLU A 59 5.72 -13.16 -11.22
N LEU A 60 5.08 -13.78 -10.21
CA LEU A 60 5.57 -13.75 -8.83
C LEU A 60 7.01 -14.27 -8.73
N LEU A 61 7.29 -15.42 -9.33
CA LEU A 61 8.61 -16.05 -9.26
C LEU A 61 9.67 -15.23 -10.01
N GLU A 62 9.31 -14.69 -11.17
CA GLU A 62 10.16 -13.79 -11.95
C GLU A 62 10.51 -12.53 -11.15
N LYS A 63 9.50 -11.83 -10.62
CA LYS A 63 9.70 -10.62 -9.81
C LYS A 63 10.49 -10.90 -8.53
N CYS A 64 10.26 -12.03 -7.86
CA CYS A 64 11.08 -12.45 -6.72
C CYS A 64 12.56 -12.53 -7.09
N ARG A 65 12.89 -13.24 -8.18
CA ARG A 65 14.28 -13.38 -8.65
C ARG A 65 14.88 -12.04 -9.06
N TYR A 66 14.11 -11.23 -9.78
CA TYR A 66 14.54 -9.91 -10.23
C TYR A 66 14.90 -9.00 -9.06
N TYR A 67 13.98 -8.79 -8.11
CA TYR A 67 14.20 -7.84 -7.01
C TYR A 67 15.17 -8.34 -5.92
N LEU A 68 15.44 -9.64 -5.85
CA LEU A 68 16.57 -10.17 -5.08
C LEU A 68 17.92 -9.79 -5.71
N ALA A 69 18.02 -9.76 -7.04
CA ALA A 69 19.22 -9.34 -7.77
C ALA A 69 19.37 -7.82 -7.88
N HIS A 70 18.30 -7.04 -7.68
CA HIS A 70 18.27 -5.58 -7.83
C HIS A 70 17.94 -4.86 -6.49
N PRO A 71 18.82 -4.91 -5.48
CA PRO A 71 18.54 -4.38 -4.14
C PRO A 71 18.35 -2.86 -4.12
N GLU A 72 19.06 -2.09 -4.94
CA GLU A 72 18.93 -0.63 -4.97
C GLU A 72 17.56 -0.19 -5.50
N GLU A 73 17.10 -0.82 -6.59
CA GLU A 73 15.76 -0.56 -7.12
C GLU A 73 14.68 -0.96 -6.12
N ARG A 74 14.83 -2.13 -5.50
CA ARG A 74 13.92 -2.62 -4.46
C ARG A 74 13.81 -1.64 -3.28
N ARG A 75 14.93 -1.11 -2.79
CA ARG A 75 14.96 -0.09 -1.73
C ARG A 75 14.33 1.24 -2.18
N ARG A 76 14.58 1.66 -3.43
CA ARG A 76 13.96 2.86 -4.01
C ARG A 76 12.44 2.76 -4.03
N ILE A 77 11.91 1.62 -4.48
CA ILE A 77 10.46 1.37 -4.50
C ILE A 77 9.89 1.37 -3.07
N ALA A 78 10.55 0.69 -2.13
CA ALA A 78 10.12 0.65 -0.74
C ALA A 78 10.10 2.05 -0.08
N ALA A 79 11.10 2.89 -0.36
CA ALA A 79 11.15 4.26 0.12
C ALA A 79 10.03 5.13 -0.47
N ALA A 80 9.76 4.99 -1.78
CA ALA A 80 8.66 5.69 -2.44
C ALA A 80 7.29 5.24 -1.91
N GLY A 81 7.10 3.94 -1.64
CA GLY A 81 5.90 3.40 -1.00
C GLY A 81 5.67 3.97 0.39
N ARG A 82 6.74 4.10 1.19
CA ARG A 82 6.68 4.76 2.50
C ARG A 82 6.27 6.21 2.39
N GLU A 83 6.89 6.95 1.48
CA GLU A 83 6.57 8.36 1.25
C GLU A 83 5.12 8.54 0.79
N ARG A 84 4.64 7.64 -0.09
CA ARG A 84 3.23 7.58 -0.48
C ARG A 84 2.32 7.42 0.73
N CYS A 85 2.61 6.49 1.64
CA CYS A 85 1.84 6.32 2.87
C CYS A 85 1.86 7.54 3.80
N LEU A 86 3.00 8.24 3.91
CA LEU A 86 3.11 9.44 4.74
C LEU A 86 2.35 10.64 4.15
N ARG A 87 2.27 10.73 2.82
CA ARG A 87 1.54 11.79 2.11
C ARG A 87 0.05 11.50 1.99
N SER A 88 -0.31 10.23 1.93
CA SER A 88 -1.71 9.82 1.87
C SER A 88 -2.33 9.99 3.25
N ASP A 89 -3.27 10.92 3.38
CA ASP A 89 -4.11 11.08 4.57
C ASP A 89 -5.13 9.94 4.63
N TYR A 90 -4.66 8.73 4.93
CA TYR A 90 -5.49 7.56 5.19
C TYR A 90 -6.03 7.55 6.63
N SER A 91 -6.04 8.70 7.33
CA SER A 91 -6.59 8.79 8.66
C SER A 91 -8.06 8.38 8.66
N TYR A 92 -8.49 7.67 9.71
CA TYR A 92 -9.90 7.33 9.87
C TYR A 92 -10.77 8.59 9.89
N ASP A 93 -10.28 9.68 10.49
CA ASP A 93 -10.97 10.96 10.54
C ASP A 93 -11.26 11.50 9.13
N ARG A 94 -10.27 11.48 8.22
CA ARG A 94 -10.48 11.96 6.85
C ARG A 94 -11.38 11.03 6.04
N GLN A 95 -11.25 9.71 6.21
CA GLN A 95 -12.09 8.75 5.51
C GLN A 95 -13.56 8.83 5.95
N VAL A 96 -13.81 8.99 7.27
CA VAL A 96 -15.15 9.24 7.80
C VAL A 96 -15.70 10.56 7.27
N ALA A 97 -14.88 11.61 7.23
CA ALA A 97 -15.30 12.89 6.68
C ALA A 97 -15.72 12.76 5.19
N ALA A 98 -14.93 12.05 4.37
CA ALA A 98 -15.25 11.82 2.97
C ALA A 98 -16.56 11.05 2.77
N VAL A 99 -16.83 10.04 3.63
CA VAL A 99 -18.10 9.31 3.61
C VAL A 99 -19.27 10.22 3.98
N LEU A 100 -19.14 11.02 5.04
CA LEU A 100 -20.18 11.95 5.48
C LEU A 100 -20.46 13.03 4.42
N GLU A 101 -19.42 13.56 3.78
CA GLU A 101 -19.52 14.48 2.63
C GLU A 101 -20.29 13.82 1.47
N ALA A 102 -19.94 12.58 1.09
CA ALA A 102 -20.62 11.84 0.02
C ALA A 102 -22.11 11.55 0.32
N LEU A 103 -22.47 11.43 1.60
CA LEU A 103 -23.85 11.25 2.05
C LEU A 103 -24.61 12.58 2.25
N GLY A 104 -23.99 13.73 1.97
CA GLY A 104 -24.60 15.05 2.09
C GLY A 104 -24.75 15.55 3.53
N SER A 105 -24.07 14.95 4.51
CA SER A 105 -24.05 15.41 5.89
C SER A 105 -22.84 16.32 6.12
N PRO A 106 -23.02 17.62 6.42
CA PRO A 106 -21.89 18.52 6.58
C PRO A 106 -21.08 18.13 7.82
N VAL A 107 -19.81 17.78 7.61
CA VAL A 107 -18.82 17.59 8.68
C VAL A 107 -18.44 18.97 9.20
N LYS A 108 -18.92 19.35 10.39
CA LYS A 108 -18.37 20.52 11.09
C LYS A 108 -16.96 20.16 11.53
N GLY A 109 -15.96 20.72 10.85
CA GLY A 109 -14.55 20.47 11.12
C GLY A 109 -14.20 20.68 12.59
N GLY A 110 -13.81 19.61 13.26
CA GLY A 110 -13.08 19.67 14.52
C GLY A 110 -11.61 19.87 14.20
N SER A 111 -11.08 21.05 14.56
CA SER A 111 -9.67 21.38 14.79
C SER A 111 -8.64 20.39 14.21
N ALA A 112 -7.99 20.80 13.11
CA ALA A 112 -6.71 20.24 12.71
C ALA A 112 -5.77 20.20 13.92
N CYS A 113 -5.39 19.01 14.36
CA CYS A 113 -4.25 18.85 15.25
C CYS A 113 -3.00 19.05 14.39
N ALA A 114 -2.51 20.30 14.35
CA ALA A 114 -1.19 20.59 13.83
C ALA A 114 -0.16 19.91 14.76
N SER A 115 0.50 18.85 14.28
CA SER A 115 1.60 18.24 15.00
C SER A 115 2.91 18.96 14.66
N ALA A 116 3.54 19.48 15.71
CA ALA A 116 4.94 19.90 15.77
C ALA A 116 5.91 18.73 15.58
#